data_AF-A0A1G6YHX6-F1
#
_entry.id   AF-A0A1G6YHX6-F1
#
_cell.length_a   1.000
_cell.length_b   1.000
_cell.length_c   1.000
_cell.angle_alpha   90.00
_cell.angle_beta   90.00
_cell.angle_gamma   90.00
#
_symmetry.space_group_name_H-M   'P 1'
#
loop_
_entity.id
_entity.type
_entity.pdbx_description
1 polymer ?
#
loop_
_entity_poly.entity_id
_entity_poly.type
_entity_poly.pdbx_seq_one_letter_code
_entity_poly.pdbx_strand_id
1 'polypeptide(L)'
;MIEVRGLTKRYGEVLAVDDLSFTVRPGEVTGFLGPNGAGKSTTLRMVLGLDAPTSGTATVGGRPAAAHPVPLRAVGALLDAGALLPGRSAFHHLLALAASNGIPRRRVDAVLEEVGLSEVARRAAGTYSLGMKQRLGIAAALLGDPPVLVLDEPLNGLDPEGIVWIRRLMRRMAAEGRAVMMSSHLMSEVELTVDHLVVVGRGRLIADTGVADFIASCSEHTEREVVVRTPRAVPFGGRLAAAGGAVRPAGEDGLIVTGLDAARIGALAAADGVELHELALRRTSLEEAFMELTRDSIEYSAQKASAARDSARKETAR
;
A
#
# COMPACT_ATOMS: atom_id res chain seq x y z
N MET A 1 14.90 0.99 11.38
CA MET A 1 13.65 1.23 12.12
C MET A 1 13.21 2.67 11.89
N ILE A 2 11.92 2.88 11.67
CA ILE A 2 11.27 4.20 11.68
C ILE A 2 10.37 4.24 12.92
N GLU A 3 10.38 5.36 13.63
CA GLU A 3 9.51 5.56 14.78
C GLU A 3 8.79 6.90 14.66
N VAL A 4 7.46 6.86 14.77
CA VAL A 4 6.57 8.01 14.68
C VAL A 4 5.77 8.10 15.97
N ARG A 5 5.80 9.25 16.64
CA ARG A 5 5.13 9.47 17.94
C ARG A 5 4.35 10.78 17.96
N GLY A 6 3.04 10.69 18.16
CA GLY A 6 2.11 11.81 18.26
C GLY A 6 2.19 12.80 17.10
N LEU A 7 2.52 12.30 15.91
CA LEU A 7 2.88 13.12 14.77
C LEU A 7 1.65 13.84 14.25
N THR A 8 1.73 15.17 14.23
CA THR A 8 0.61 16.03 13.83
C THR A 8 1.08 17.05 12.81
N LYS A 9 0.28 17.25 11.75
CA LYS A 9 0.56 18.26 10.72
C LYS A 9 -0.69 19.03 10.36
N ARG A 10 -0.59 20.34 10.53
CA ARG A 10 -1.62 21.31 10.14
C ARG A 10 -1.08 22.25 9.04
N TYR A 11 -1.88 22.43 7.99
CA TYR A 11 -1.67 23.44 6.95
C TYR A 11 -2.80 24.46 7.04
N GLY A 12 -2.53 25.62 7.66
CA GLY A 12 -3.57 26.61 7.96
C GLY A 12 -4.66 26.00 8.84
N GLU A 13 -5.88 25.90 8.32
CA GLU A 13 -7.01 25.26 9.03
C GLU A 13 -7.08 23.75 8.81
N VAL A 14 -6.41 23.22 7.78
CA VAL A 14 -6.49 21.81 7.39
C VAL A 14 -5.56 20.97 8.26
N LEU A 15 -6.15 20.08 9.05
CA LEU A 15 -5.43 19.04 9.80
C LEU A 15 -5.20 17.83 8.87
N ALA A 16 -3.98 17.67 8.38
CA ALA A 16 -3.62 16.63 7.41
C ALA A 16 -3.20 15.32 8.09
N VAL A 17 -2.54 15.41 9.26
CA VAL A 17 -2.15 14.28 10.10
C VAL A 17 -2.45 14.67 11.55
N ASP A 18 -3.02 13.76 12.31
CA ASP A 18 -3.57 14.02 13.64
C ASP A 18 -3.17 12.91 14.62
N ASP A 19 -2.26 13.23 15.53
CA ASP A 19 -1.75 12.36 16.60
C ASP A 19 -1.35 10.94 16.14
N LEU A 20 -0.68 10.85 14.98
CA LEU A 20 -0.31 9.58 14.38
C LEU A 20 0.90 8.97 15.11
N SER A 21 0.79 7.72 15.55
CA SER A 21 1.88 6.97 16.18
C SER A 21 1.97 5.56 15.61
N PHE A 22 3.16 5.13 15.17
CA PHE A 22 3.42 3.77 14.68
C PHE A 22 4.93 3.52 14.59
N THR A 23 5.31 2.25 14.40
CA THR A 23 6.71 1.85 14.23
C THR A 23 6.87 0.96 13.00
N VAL A 24 7.93 1.18 12.22
CA VAL A 24 8.35 0.29 11.13
C VAL A 24 9.60 -0.46 11.58
N ARG A 25 9.47 -1.77 11.80
CA ARG A 25 10.56 -2.56 12.37
C ARG A 25 11.52 -3.05 11.27
N PRO A 26 12.79 -3.31 11.60
CA PRO A 26 13.70 -4.02 10.70
C PRO A 26 13.26 -5.48 10.54
N GLY A 27 13.47 -6.09 9.37
CA GLY A 27 13.11 -7.49 9.13
C GLY A 27 11.74 -7.71 8.49
N GLU A 28 10.93 -6.66 8.38
CA GLU A 28 9.57 -6.72 7.85
C GLU A 28 9.34 -5.67 6.75
N VAL A 29 8.43 -5.98 5.83
CA VAL A 29 7.85 -4.99 4.92
C VAL A 29 6.57 -4.45 5.58
N THR A 30 6.52 -3.14 5.83
CA THR A 30 5.35 -2.44 6.36
C THR A 30 4.62 -1.69 5.26
N GLY A 31 3.32 -1.97 5.11
CA GLY A 31 2.41 -1.29 4.20
C GLY A 31 1.70 -0.14 4.91
N PHE A 32 1.80 1.05 4.34
CA PHE A 32 1.14 2.25 4.82
C PHE A 32 -0.06 2.58 3.94
N LEU A 33 -1.25 2.20 4.40
CA LEU A 33 -2.48 2.19 3.63
C LEU A 33 -3.43 3.29 4.07
N GLY A 34 -4.24 3.78 3.15
CA GLY A 34 -5.24 4.80 3.43
C GLY A 34 -5.83 5.34 2.12
N PRO A 35 -7.04 5.92 2.14
CA PRO A 35 -7.59 6.53 0.94
C PRO A 35 -6.74 7.74 0.50
N ASN A 36 -7.04 8.27 -0.69
CA ASN A 36 -6.45 9.52 -1.14
C ASN A 36 -6.83 10.66 -0.17
N GLY A 37 -5.84 11.48 0.19
CA GLY A 37 -6.04 12.54 1.19
C GLY A 37 -6.01 12.06 2.65
N ALA A 38 -5.69 10.79 2.94
CA ALA A 38 -5.56 10.30 4.30
C ALA A 38 -4.32 10.81 5.07
N GLY A 39 -3.48 11.62 4.44
CA GLY A 39 -2.23 12.12 5.03
C GLY A 39 -0.99 11.28 4.72
N LYS A 40 -1.07 10.29 3.81
CA LYS A 40 0.05 9.36 3.53
C LYS A 40 1.34 10.08 3.13
N SER A 41 1.33 10.78 2.00
CA SER A 41 2.51 11.48 1.48
C SER A 41 2.98 12.58 2.45
N THR A 42 2.06 13.23 3.18
CA THR A 42 2.41 14.20 4.23
C THR A 42 3.21 13.53 5.35
N THR A 43 2.78 12.35 5.83
CA THR A 43 3.52 11.57 6.83
C THR A 43 4.88 11.12 6.31
N LEU A 44 4.97 10.61 5.08
CA LEU A 44 6.25 10.18 4.51
C LEU A 44 7.25 11.33 4.40
N ARG A 45 6.80 12.52 3.97
CA ARG A 45 7.63 13.73 3.91
C ARG A 45 8.12 14.15 5.29
N MET A 46 7.29 14.05 6.33
CA MET A 46 7.71 14.33 7.71
C MET A 46 8.72 13.31 8.24
N VAL A 47 8.53 12.02 7.95
CA VAL A 47 9.50 10.95 8.31
C VAL A 47 10.87 11.23 7.68
N LEU A 48 10.89 11.72 6.44
CA LEU A 48 12.11 12.08 5.72
C LEU A 48 12.68 13.45 6.09
N GLY A 49 12.01 14.20 6.98
CA GLY A 49 12.42 15.55 7.39
C GLY A 49 12.28 16.61 6.30
N LEU A 50 11.50 16.34 5.24
CA LEU A 50 11.20 17.29 4.16
C LEU A 50 10.13 18.30 4.58
N ASP A 51 9.24 17.90 5.49
CA ASP A 51 8.25 18.76 6.12
C ASP A 51 8.44 18.72 7.64
N ALA A 52 8.43 19.87 8.29
CA ALA A 52 8.43 19.94 9.75
C ALA A 52 7.04 19.58 10.31
N PRO A 53 6.94 18.71 11.34
CA PRO A 53 5.68 18.47 12.02
C PRO A 53 5.21 19.73 12.76
N THR A 54 3.89 19.85 12.94
CA THR A 54 3.30 20.86 13.83
C THR A 54 3.55 20.47 15.30
N SER A 55 3.43 19.18 15.62
CA SER A 55 3.82 18.59 16.91
C SER A 55 4.14 17.10 16.74
N GLY A 56 4.73 16.49 17.76
CA GLY A 56 5.20 15.11 17.72
C GLY A 56 6.55 14.96 17.03
N THR A 57 6.97 13.71 16.83
CA THR A 57 8.30 13.39 16.29
C THR A 57 8.25 12.23 15.30
N ALA A 58 9.17 12.26 14.34
CA ALA A 58 9.45 11.16 13.44
C ALA A 58 10.98 10.97 13.38
N THR A 59 11.44 9.72 13.55
CA THR A 59 12.85 9.38 13.56
C THR A 59 13.17 8.18 12.69
N VAL A 60 14.38 8.16 12.15
CA VAL A 60 14.98 7.06 11.41
C VAL A 60 16.21 6.62 12.19
N GLY A 61 16.24 5.37 12.64
CA GLY A 61 17.37 4.86 13.44
C GLY A 61 17.64 5.69 14.70
N GLY A 62 16.58 6.18 15.36
CA GLY A 62 16.64 6.90 16.63
C GLY A 62 16.92 8.40 16.56
N ARG A 63 17.06 9.00 15.37
CA ARG A 63 17.20 10.46 15.21
C ARG A 63 16.38 11.00 14.04
N PRO A 64 16.06 12.30 13.99
CA PRO A 64 15.41 12.89 12.82
C PRO A 64 16.24 12.65 11.55
N ALA A 65 15.59 12.39 10.41
CA ALA A 65 16.28 12.09 9.15
C ALA A 65 17.30 13.18 8.75
N ALA A 66 16.93 14.46 8.92
CA ALA A 66 17.80 15.60 8.64
C ALA A 66 19.01 15.73 9.58
N ALA A 67 19.01 15.04 10.74
CA ALA A 67 20.11 15.06 11.71
C ALA A 67 21.19 14.01 11.41
N HIS A 68 21.03 13.19 10.36
CA HIS A 68 22.08 12.28 9.91
C HIS A 68 23.16 13.04 9.11
N PRO A 69 24.46 12.78 9.33
CA PRO A 69 25.53 13.41 8.55
C PRO A 69 25.42 13.17 7.05
N VAL A 70 24.96 11.98 6.67
CA VAL A 70 24.69 11.59 5.28
C VAL A 70 23.31 10.94 5.23
N PRO A 71 22.23 11.70 5.02
CA PRO A 71 20.86 11.18 5.08
C PRO A 71 20.59 10.02 4.13
N LEU A 72 21.18 10.01 2.92
CA LEU A 72 21.02 8.91 1.96
C LEU A 72 21.56 7.55 2.47
N ARG A 73 22.48 7.55 3.44
CA ARG A 73 22.97 6.31 4.08
C ARG A 73 22.08 5.86 5.24
N ALA A 74 21.19 6.72 5.72
CA ALA A 74 20.28 6.43 6.80
C ALA A 74 18.92 5.95 6.29
N VAL A 75 18.39 6.65 5.28
CA VAL A 75 17.11 6.34 4.65
C VAL A 75 17.18 6.57 3.15
N GLY A 76 16.79 5.53 2.40
CA GLY A 76 16.52 5.61 0.98
C GLY A 76 15.07 5.96 0.75
N ALA A 77 14.79 6.91 -0.13
CA ALA A 77 13.44 7.38 -0.37
C ALA A 77 13.09 7.44 -1.85
N LEU A 78 11.89 6.99 -2.17
CA LEU A 78 11.20 7.25 -3.43
C LEU A 78 9.88 7.92 -3.08
N LEU A 79 9.72 9.21 -3.36
CA LEU A 79 8.44 9.93 -3.15
C LEU A 79 7.74 10.27 -4.46
N ASP A 80 8.51 10.47 -5.52
CA ASP A 80 8.00 10.80 -6.85
C ASP A 80 8.96 10.24 -7.90
N ALA A 81 8.45 9.36 -8.75
CA ALA A 81 9.15 8.80 -9.89
C ALA A 81 9.67 9.88 -10.86
N GLY A 82 8.98 11.03 -10.88
CA GLY A 82 9.28 12.19 -11.72
C GLY A 82 10.38 13.11 -11.16
N ALA A 83 10.84 12.91 -9.93
CA ALA A 83 11.86 13.74 -9.27
C ALA A 83 13.28 13.48 -9.79
N LEU A 84 13.44 13.45 -11.11
CA LEU A 84 14.66 13.18 -11.85
C LEU A 84 15.13 14.44 -12.59
N LEU A 85 16.41 14.48 -12.97
CA LEU A 85 16.94 15.53 -13.84
C LEU A 85 16.77 15.12 -15.31
N PRO A 86 15.73 15.58 -16.03
CA PRO A 86 15.36 15.01 -17.34
C PRO A 86 16.44 15.17 -18.41
N GLY A 87 17.22 16.26 -18.35
CA GLY A 87 18.32 16.52 -19.28
C GLY A 87 19.61 15.75 -18.99
N ARG A 88 19.71 15.03 -17.86
CA ARG A 88 20.89 14.22 -17.52
C ARG A 88 20.65 12.75 -17.86
N SER A 89 21.73 12.03 -18.14
CA SER A 89 21.63 10.58 -18.23
C SER A 89 21.36 9.96 -16.86
N ALA A 90 20.73 8.78 -16.81
CA ALA A 90 20.48 8.08 -15.54
C ALA A 90 21.76 7.89 -14.72
N PHE A 91 22.87 7.54 -15.38
CA PHE A 91 24.19 7.47 -14.76
C PHE A 91 24.62 8.79 -14.12
N HIS A 92 24.54 9.92 -14.85
CA HIS A 92 24.96 11.22 -14.34
C HIS A 92 24.00 11.80 -13.30
N HIS A 93 22.73 11.43 -13.34
CA HIS A 93 21.76 11.74 -12.30
C HIS A 93 22.17 11.08 -10.97
N LEU A 94 22.40 9.77 -10.96
CA LEU A 94 22.86 9.03 -9.78
C LEU A 94 24.26 9.45 -9.33
N LEU A 95 25.17 9.73 -10.27
CA LEU A 95 26.52 10.20 -9.95
C LEU A 95 26.49 11.55 -9.21
N ALA A 96 25.56 12.44 -9.56
CA ALA A 96 25.40 13.71 -8.87
C ALA A 96 24.94 13.53 -7.42
N LEU A 97 23.97 12.64 -7.20
CA LEU A 97 23.51 12.27 -5.85
C LEU A 97 24.63 11.60 -5.04
N ALA A 98 25.41 10.73 -5.70
CA ALA A 98 26.52 10.04 -5.06
C ALA A 98 27.61 11.02 -4.62
N ALA A 99 27.97 11.97 -5.50
CA ALA A 99 29.00 12.98 -5.22
C ALA A 99 28.63 13.87 -4.04
N SER A 100 27.36 14.33 -3.94
CA SER A 100 26.91 15.19 -2.83
C SER A 100 26.87 14.47 -1.47
N ASN A 101 26.91 13.13 -1.47
CA ASN A 101 26.81 12.29 -0.26
C ASN A 101 28.08 11.47 0.02
N GLY A 102 29.18 11.74 -0.69
CA GLY A 102 30.44 10.99 -0.52
C GLY A 102 30.29 9.48 -0.82
N ILE A 103 29.44 9.13 -1.77
CA ILE A 103 29.21 7.75 -2.21
C ILE A 103 30.11 7.46 -3.42
N PRO A 104 30.86 6.35 -3.42
CA PRO A 104 31.80 6.05 -4.49
C PRO A 104 31.07 5.72 -5.79
N ARG A 105 31.63 6.13 -6.93
CA ARG A 105 31.07 5.89 -8.26
C ARG A 105 30.68 4.42 -8.50
N ARG A 106 31.46 3.46 -8.02
CA ARG A 106 31.16 2.01 -8.15
C ARG A 106 29.76 1.63 -7.68
N ARG A 107 29.21 2.37 -6.69
CA ARG A 107 27.86 2.13 -6.19
C ARG A 107 26.78 2.56 -7.19
N VAL A 108 27.05 3.57 -8.02
CA VAL A 108 26.17 3.98 -9.12
C VAL A 108 26.02 2.86 -10.14
N ASP A 109 27.14 2.26 -10.55
CA ASP A 109 27.13 1.13 -11.49
C ASP A 109 26.35 -0.06 -10.89
N ALA A 110 26.60 -0.38 -9.61
CA ALA A 110 25.90 -1.46 -8.91
C ALA A 110 24.38 -1.26 -8.81
N VAL A 111 23.89 -0.06 -8.46
CA VAL A 111 22.42 0.16 -8.39
C VAL A 111 21.77 0.16 -9.76
N LEU A 112 22.46 0.61 -10.82
CA LEU A 112 21.94 0.57 -12.19
C LEU A 112 21.77 -0.87 -12.68
N GLU A 113 22.72 -1.75 -12.33
CA GLU A 113 22.63 -3.18 -12.58
C GLU A 113 21.48 -3.80 -11.81
N GLU A 114 21.37 -3.50 -10.51
CA GLU A 114 20.32 -4.03 -9.63
C GLU A 114 18.89 -3.71 -10.11
N VAL A 115 18.69 -2.53 -10.71
CA VAL A 115 17.39 -2.13 -11.28
C VAL A 115 17.22 -2.45 -12.77
N GLY A 116 18.23 -3.04 -13.41
CA GLY A 116 18.18 -3.44 -14.82
C GLY A 116 18.23 -2.26 -15.80
N LEU A 117 18.93 -1.18 -15.48
CA LEU A 117 19.05 0.03 -16.32
C LEU A 117 20.45 0.25 -16.91
N SER A 118 21.40 -0.68 -16.71
CA SER A 118 22.79 -0.56 -17.16
C SER A 118 22.93 -0.22 -18.65
N GLU A 119 22.21 -0.93 -19.53
CA GLU A 119 22.32 -0.75 -20.99
C GLU A 119 21.83 0.63 -21.47
N VAL A 120 20.90 1.22 -20.74
CA VAL A 120 20.27 2.50 -21.07
C VAL A 120 20.81 3.65 -20.21
N ALA A 121 21.78 3.41 -19.33
CA ALA A 121 22.22 4.34 -18.29
C ALA A 121 22.79 5.67 -18.84
N ARG A 122 23.25 5.67 -20.09
CA ARG A 122 23.80 6.83 -20.80
C ARG A 122 22.73 7.65 -21.55
N ARG A 123 21.52 7.14 -21.71
CA ARG A 123 20.38 7.89 -22.27
C ARG A 123 19.85 8.90 -21.26
N ALA A 124 19.33 10.01 -21.76
CA ALA A 124 18.70 11.05 -20.94
C ALA A 124 17.48 10.48 -20.19
N ALA A 125 17.41 10.72 -18.88
CA ALA A 125 16.35 10.22 -18.00
C ALA A 125 14.96 10.78 -18.37
N GLY A 126 14.90 11.94 -19.03
CA GLY A 126 13.65 12.48 -19.57
C GLY A 126 12.99 11.58 -20.63
N THR A 127 13.79 10.78 -21.34
CA THR A 127 13.32 9.85 -22.40
C THR A 127 12.84 8.50 -21.87
N TYR A 128 12.91 8.29 -20.55
CA TYR A 128 12.52 7.03 -19.94
C TYR A 128 10.99 6.92 -19.85
N SER A 129 10.49 5.69 -20.00
CA SER A 129 9.10 5.37 -19.66
C SER A 129 8.85 5.59 -18.16
N LEU A 130 7.60 5.62 -17.75
CA LEU A 130 7.24 5.75 -16.33
C LEU A 130 7.90 4.64 -15.49
N GLY A 131 7.83 3.37 -15.92
CA GLY A 131 8.46 2.27 -15.21
C GLY A 131 9.99 2.35 -15.15
N MET A 132 10.65 2.87 -16.19
CA MET A 132 12.10 3.13 -16.16
C MET A 132 12.45 4.28 -15.19
N LYS A 133 11.62 5.32 -15.11
CA LYS A 133 11.78 6.40 -14.12
C LYS A 133 11.58 5.89 -12.70
N GLN A 134 10.59 5.03 -12.49
CA GLN A 134 10.35 4.33 -11.23
C GLN A 134 11.58 3.53 -10.79
N ARG A 135 12.12 2.69 -11.68
CA ARG A 135 13.35 1.91 -11.44
C ARG A 135 14.55 2.81 -11.12
N LEU A 136 14.69 3.95 -11.81
CA LEU A 136 15.76 4.91 -11.52
C LEU A 136 15.58 5.58 -10.15
N GLY A 137 14.34 5.89 -9.76
CA GLY A 137 14.01 6.38 -8.42
C GLY A 137 14.35 5.36 -7.32
N ILE A 138 14.06 4.08 -7.57
CA ILE A 138 14.45 2.98 -6.67
C ILE A 138 15.98 2.88 -6.59
N ALA A 139 16.70 3.00 -7.70
CA ALA A 139 18.16 3.03 -7.68
C ALA A 139 18.72 4.21 -6.86
N ALA A 140 18.07 5.38 -6.92
CA ALA A 140 18.43 6.52 -6.10
C ALA A 140 18.18 6.25 -4.60
N ALA A 141 17.08 5.59 -4.25
CA ALA A 141 16.79 5.18 -2.88
C ALA A 141 17.83 4.17 -2.35
N LEU A 142 18.28 3.24 -3.18
CA LEU A 142 19.29 2.24 -2.80
C LEU A 142 20.73 2.77 -2.78
N LEU A 143 20.97 3.94 -3.37
CA LEU A 143 22.31 4.46 -3.66
C LEU A 143 23.22 4.54 -2.42
N GLY A 144 22.66 4.94 -1.26
CA GLY A 144 23.42 5.04 -0.02
C GLY A 144 23.58 3.74 0.77
N ASP A 145 23.07 2.62 0.25
CA ASP A 145 22.94 1.35 0.97
C ASP A 145 22.28 1.52 2.36
N PRO A 146 21.06 2.10 2.43
CA PRO A 146 20.46 2.47 3.69
C PRO A 146 19.84 1.26 4.41
N PRO A 147 19.81 1.26 5.76
CA PRO A 147 19.10 0.27 6.57
C PRO A 147 17.58 0.50 6.60
N VAL A 148 17.10 1.61 6.03
CA VAL A 148 15.68 1.98 5.97
C VAL A 148 15.31 2.41 4.56
N LEU A 149 14.18 1.91 4.06
CA LEU A 149 13.60 2.29 2.77
C LEU A 149 12.18 2.83 2.97
N VAL A 150 11.88 3.96 2.34
CA VAL A 150 10.56 4.59 2.32
C VAL A 150 10.13 4.80 0.86
N LEU A 151 9.08 4.11 0.44
CA LEU A 151 8.65 4.08 -0.95
C LEU A 151 7.19 4.54 -1.08
N ASP A 152 6.93 5.67 -1.70
CA ASP A 152 5.59 6.16 -2.01
C ASP A 152 5.12 5.54 -3.34
N GLU A 153 4.09 4.72 -3.28
CA GLU A 153 3.48 4.00 -4.41
C GLU A 153 4.51 3.35 -5.37
N PRO A 154 5.39 2.46 -4.85
CA PRO A 154 6.51 1.91 -5.62
C PRO A 154 6.08 1.09 -6.85
N LEU A 155 4.82 0.65 -6.89
CA LEU A 155 4.28 -0.24 -7.92
C LEU A 155 3.73 0.52 -9.13
N ASN A 156 3.50 1.84 -9.00
CA ASN A 156 2.86 2.64 -10.04
C ASN A 156 3.68 2.68 -11.34
N GLY A 157 2.99 2.43 -12.46
CA GLY A 157 3.57 2.55 -13.79
C GLY A 157 4.59 1.46 -14.14
N LEU A 158 4.72 0.43 -13.30
CA LEU A 158 5.45 -0.79 -13.64
C LEU A 158 4.54 -1.75 -14.42
N ASP A 159 5.17 -2.53 -15.29
CA ASP A 159 4.56 -3.69 -15.92
C ASP A 159 4.46 -4.87 -14.92
N PRO A 160 3.72 -5.95 -15.23
CA PRO A 160 3.58 -7.09 -14.32
C PRO A 160 4.92 -7.70 -13.88
N GLU A 161 5.90 -7.75 -14.78
CA GLU A 161 7.26 -8.22 -14.45
C GLU A 161 7.96 -7.27 -13.46
N GLY A 162 7.85 -5.96 -13.67
CA GLY A 162 8.35 -4.93 -12.76
C GLY A 162 7.73 -5.02 -11.37
N ILE A 163 6.42 -5.27 -11.26
CA ILE A 163 5.73 -5.47 -9.98
C ILE A 163 6.30 -6.68 -9.23
N VAL A 164 6.52 -7.80 -9.93
CA VAL A 164 7.14 -8.99 -9.33
C VAL A 164 8.59 -8.70 -8.88
N TRP A 165 9.35 -7.96 -9.68
CA TRP A 165 10.73 -7.58 -9.36
C TRP A 165 10.81 -6.72 -8.08
N ILE A 166 10.02 -5.65 -7.98
CA ILE A 166 10.05 -4.75 -6.83
C ILE A 166 9.54 -5.44 -5.55
N ARG A 167 8.53 -6.32 -5.65
CA ARG A 167 8.09 -7.17 -4.54
C ARG A 167 9.24 -8.02 -4.02
N ARG A 168 9.95 -8.71 -4.92
CA ARG A 168 11.12 -9.52 -4.56
C ARG A 168 12.23 -8.67 -3.96
N LEU A 169 12.46 -7.47 -4.49
CA LEU A 169 13.44 -6.54 -3.94
C LEU A 169 13.11 -6.16 -2.50
N MET A 170 11.89 -5.70 -2.21
CA MET A 170 11.47 -5.33 -0.86
C MET A 170 11.56 -6.51 0.12
N ARG A 171 11.13 -7.70 -0.30
CA ARG A 171 11.25 -8.94 0.50
C ARG A 171 12.72 -9.28 0.80
N ARG A 172 13.62 -9.18 -0.18
CA ARG A 172 15.06 -9.40 0.04
C ARG A 172 15.64 -8.38 1.02
N MET A 173 15.33 -7.09 0.83
CA MET A 173 15.78 -6.01 1.70
C MET A 173 15.32 -6.23 3.15
N ALA A 174 14.06 -6.63 3.35
CA ALA A 174 13.57 -6.99 4.68
C ALA A 174 14.32 -8.21 5.25
N ALA A 175 14.53 -9.26 4.46
CA ALA A 175 15.28 -10.46 4.88
C ALA A 175 16.75 -10.16 5.26
N GLU A 176 17.36 -9.12 4.68
CA GLU A 176 18.68 -8.61 5.08
C GLU A 176 18.66 -7.82 6.42
N GLY A 177 17.49 -7.71 7.06
CA GLY A 177 17.31 -6.99 8.32
C GLY A 177 17.08 -5.49 8.14
N ARG A 178 16.72 -5.02 6.94
CA ARG A 178 16.35 -3.61 6.71
C ARG A 178 14.90 -3.37 7.10
N ALA A 179 14.55 -2.12 7.42
CA ALA A 179 13.17 -1.69 7.62
C ALA A 179 12.61 -1.13 6.31
N VAL A 180 11.55 -1.72 5.77
CA VAL A 180 10.96 -1.28 4.50
C VAL A 180 9.55 -0.78 4.74
N MET A 181 9.27 0.47 4.38
CA MET A 181 7.95 1.06 4.41
C MET A 181 7.53 1.39 2.98
N MET A 182 6.36 0.90 2.56
CA MET A 182 5.76 1.29 1.28
C MET A 182 4.36 1.84 1.47
N SER A 183 4.00 2.92 0.79
CA SER A 183 2.59 3.29 0.65
C SER A 183 1.96 2.56 -0.52
N SER A 184 0.66 2.30 -0.43
CA SER A 184 -0.13 1.83 -1.56
C SER A 184 -1.58 2.25 -1.38
N HIS A 185 -2.28 2.46 -2.49
CA HIS A 185 -3.74 2.52 -2.55
C HIS A 185 -4.33 1.24 -3.18
N LEU A 186 -3.49 0.29 -3.62
CA LEU A 186 -3.88 -0.98 -4.22
C LEU A 186 -3.71 -2.12 -3.20
N MET A 187 -4.83 -2.59 -2.65
CA MET A 187 -4.86 -3.50 -1.51
C MET A 187 -4.48 -4.94 -1.88
N SER A 188 -4.90 -5.42 -3.05
CA SER A 188 -4.58 -6.77 -3.55
C SER A 188 -3.07 -6.99 -3.72
N GLU A 189 -2.31 -5.93 -3.98
CA GLU A 189 -0.84 -5.99 -4.12
C GLU A 189 -0.12 -6.01 -2.77
N VAL A 190 -0.72 -5.37 -1.77
CA VAL A 190 -0.20 -5.26 -0.42
C VAL A 190 -0.29 -6.60 0.30
N GLU A 191 -1.41 -7.31 0.16
CA GLU A 191 -1.65 -8.63 0.78
C GLU A 191 -0.53 -9.64 0.44
N LEU A 192 0.04 -9.57 -0.76
CA LEU A 192 1.10 -10.48 -1.20
C LEU A 192 2.52 -10.02 -0.81
N THR A 193 2.68 -8.76 -0.44
CA THR A 193 4.01 -8.11 -0.37
C THR A 193 4.40 -7.73 1.05
N VAL A 194 3.42 -7.45 1.89
CA VAL A 194 3.59 -6.80 3.19
C VAL A 194 3.36 -7.81 4.32
N ASP A 195 4.11 -7.65 5.41
CA ASP A 195 3.97 -8.44 6.63
C ASP A 195 3.13 -7.70 7.67
N HIS A 196 3.29 -6.37 7.73
CA HIS A 196 2.68 -5.49 8.72
C HIS A 196 1.93 -4.32 8.07
N LEU A 197 0.73 -3.99 8.56
CA LEU A 197 -0.10 -2.89 8.07
C LEU A 197 -0.17 -1.74 9.06
N VAL A 198 -0.02 -0.53 8.53
CA VAL A 198 -0.39 0.72 9.19
C VAL A 198 -1.46 1.36 8.33
N VAL A 199 -2.70 1.29 8.80
CA VAL A 199 -3.88 1.83 8.11
C VAL A 199 -4.21 3.19 8.67
N VAL A 200 -4.31 4.20 7.81
CA VAL A 200 -4.66 5.57 8.17
C VAL A 200 -5.90 6.05 7.43
N GLY A 201 -6.73 6.82 8.12
CA GLY A 201 -7.88 7.51 7.54
C GLY A 201 -8.09 8.86 8.21
N ARG A 202 -8.38 9.89 7.40
CA ARG A 202 -8.50 11.29 7.86
C ARG A 202 -7.33 11.76 8.74
N GLY A 203 -6.10 11.33 8.43
CA GLY A 203 -4.90 11.71 9.17
C GLY A 203 -4.66 10.95 10.48
N ARG A 204 -5.54 10.02 10.86
CA ARG A 204 -5.45 9.23 12.11
C ARG A 204 -5.16 7.77 11.83
N LEU A 205 -4.55 7.10 12.81
CA LEU A 205 -4.36 5.66 12.81
C LEU A 205 -5.71 4.95 12.97
N ILE A 206 -6.00 4.02 12.05
CA ILE A 206 -7.14 3.11 12.12
C ILE A 206 -6.68 1.74 12.61
N ALA A 207 -5.55 1.24 12.10
CA ALA A 207 -5.00 -0.05 12.51
C ALA A 207 -3.46 -0.07 12.40
N ASP A 208 -2.82 -0.80 13.30
CA ASP A 208 -1.39 -1.09 13.36
C ASP A 208 -1.27 -2.57 13.76
N THR A 209 -1.18 -3.46 12.77
CA THR A 209 -1.25 -4.92 12.99
C THR A 209 -0.69 -5.71 11.81
N GLY A 210 -0.45 -7.01 11.98
CA GLY A 210 -0.10 -7.92 10.89
C GLY A 210 -1.22 -8.08 9.87
N VAL A 211 -0.86 -8.36 8.61
CA VAL A 211 -1.85 -8.54 7.52
C VAL A 211 -2.84 -9.67 7.85
N ALA A 212 -2.34 -10.81 8.32
CA ALA A 212 -3.17 -11.97 8.63
C ALA A 212 -4.17 -11.67 9.76
N ASP A 213 -3.70 -11.00 10.82
CA ASP A 213 -4.53 -10.61 11.97
C ASP A 213 -5.59 -9.58 11.56
N PHE A 214 -5.24 -8.64 10.68
CA PHE A 214 -6.19 -7.65 10.15
C PHE A 214 -7.33 -8.30 9.34
N ILE A 215 -6.99 -9.26 8.48
CA ILE A 215 -7.99 -9.99 7.68
C ILE A 215 -8.85 -10.85 8.60
N ALA A 216 -8.26 -11.50 9.60
CA ALA A 216 -8.99 -12.31 10.58
C ALA A 216 -9.96 -11.46 11.41
N SER A 217 -9.54 -10.30 11.92
CA SER A 217 -10.39 -9.42 12.74
C SER A 217 -11.61 -8.88 11.97
N CYS A 218 -11.46 -8.62 10.66
CA CYS A 218 -12.59 -8.20 9.83
C CYS A 218 -13.52 -9.38 9.53
N SER A 219 -12.96 -10.57 9.32
CA SER A 219 -13.72 -11.81 9.07
C SER A 219 -14.54 -12.28 10.28
N GLU A 220 -14.23 -11.84 11.50
CA GLU A 220 -15.06 -12.09 12.69
C GLU A 220 -16.33 -11.21 12.73
N HIS A 221 -16.29 -10.05 12.08
CA HIS A 221 -17.41 -9.11 12.00
C HIS A 221 -18.27 -9.31 10.75
N THR A 222 -17.71 -9.90 9.69
CA THR A 222 -18.46 -10.31 8.50
C THR A 222 -19.07 -11.70 8.69
N GLU A 223 -20.36 -11.87 8.40
CA GLU A 223 -20.95 -13.20 8.32
C GLU A 223 -20.17 -14.04 7.30
N ARG A 224 -19.68 -15.22 7.70
CA ARG A 224 -18.92 -16.13 6.82
C ARG A 224 -19.75 -16.48 5.59
N GLU A 225 -19.46 -15.83 4.46
CA GLU A 225 -20.10 -16.10 3.18
C GLU A 225 -19.50 -17.36 2.54
N VAL A 226 -20.33 -18.30 2.12
CA VAL A 226 -19.94 -19.47 1.33
C VAL A 226 -20.46 -19.32 -0.09
N VAL A 227 -19.57 -19.41 -1.07
CA VAL A 227 -19.90 -19.44 -2.49
C VAL A 227 -20.21 -20.89 -2.87
N VAL A 228 -21.38 -21.06 -3.48
CA VAL A 228 -21.87 -22.34 -3.98
C VAL A 228 -22.19 -22.18 -5.46
N ARG A 229 -21.66 -23.04 -6.32
CA ARG A 229 -22.11 -23.14 -7.71
C ARG A 229 -22.73 -24.49 -7.98
N THR A 230 -23.93 -24.47 -8.57
CA THR A 230 -24.65 -25.68 -8.95
C THR A 230 -25.62 -25.37 -10.08
N PRO A 231 -25.79 -26.28 -11.06
CA PRO A 231 -26.85 -26.18 -12.08
C PRO A 231 -28.27 -26.13 -11.48
N ARG A 232 -28.40 -26.47 -10.19
CA ARG A 232 -29.65 -26.48 -9.44
C ARG A 232 -29.71 -25.36 -8.40
N ALA A 233 -29.17 -24.17 -8.73
CA ALA A 233 -29.03 -23.05 -7.78
C ALA A 233 -30.35 -22.62 -7.16
N VAL A 234 -31.41 -22.45 -7.95
CA VAL A 234 -32.72 -22.02 -7.44
C VAL A 234 -33.34 -23.02 -6.44
N PRO A 235 -33.52 -24.31 -6.77
CA PRO A 235 -34.09 -25.28 -5.82
C PRO A 235 -33.17 -25.54 -4.63
N PHE A 236 -31.85 -25.57 -4.83
CA PHE A 236 -30.91 -25.77 -3.73
C PHE A 236 -30.85 -24.56 -2.79
N GLY A 237 -30.98 -23.33 -3.32
CA GLY A 237 -31.08 -22.11 -2.52
C GLY A 237 -32.27 -22.12 -1.57
N GLY A 238 -33.43 -22.60 -2.01
CA GLY A 238 -34.60 -22.78 -1.14
C GLY A 238 -34.37 -23.79 -0.02
N ARG A 239 -33.64 -24.88 -0.31
CA ARG A 239 -33.26 -25.89 0.69
C ARG A 239 -32.31 -25.32 1.75
N LEU A 240 -31.32 -24.55 1.31
CA LEU A 240 -30.36 -23.89 2.19
C LEU A 240 -31.04 -22.83 3.07
N ALA A 241 -31.99 -22.07 2.52
CA ALA A 241 -32.83 -21.16 3.28
C ALA A 241 -33.66 -21.87 4.36
N ALA A 242 -34.29 -23.00 4.01
CA ALA A 242 -35.02 -23.82 4.96
C ALA A 242 -34.13 -24.45 6.05
N ALA A 243 -32.83 -24.60 5.78
CA ALA A 243 -31.85 -25.08 6.75
C ALA A 243 -31.28 -23.98 7.66
N GLY A 244 -31.75 -22.74 7.52
CA GLY A 244 -31.32 -21.59 8.34
C GLY A 244 -30.22 -20.74 7.72
N GLY A 245 -29.85 -20.96 6.45
CA GLY A 245 -28.91 -20.09 5.75
C GLY A 245 -29.61 -18.88 5.12
N ALA A 246 -29.00 -17.71 5.13
CA ALA A 246 -29.44 -16.61 4.28
C ALA A 246 -28.80 -16.76 2.90
N VAL A 247 -29.61 -16.85 1.85
CA VAL A 247 -29.15 -17.16 0.48
C VAL A 247 -29.38 -15.97 -0.44
N ARG A 248 -28.32 -15.53 -1.11
CA ARG A 248 -28.37 -14.48 -2.13
C ARG A 248 -27.91 -15.05 -3.49
N PRO A 249 -28.64 -14.83 -4.58
CA PRO A 249 -28.20 -15.25 -5.90
C PRO A 249 -26.94 -14.49 -6.35
N ALA A 250 -26.04 -15.20 -7.05
CA ALA A 250 -24.75 -14.71 -7.53
C ALA A 250 -24.49 -15.21 -8.97
N GLY A 251 -25.34 -14.77 -9.90
CA GLY A 251 -25.36 -15.26 -11.29
C GLY A 251 -26.37 -16.39 -11.49
N GLU A 252 -26.35 -17.02 -12.67
CA GLU A 252 -27.34 -18.03 -13.08
C GLU A 252 -27.23 -19.34 -12.26
N ASP A 253 -26.00 -19.80 -12.01
CA ASP A 253 -25.71 -21.04 -11.27
C ASP A 253 -25.06 -20.80 -9.90
N GLY A 254 -25.01 -19.55 -9.43
CA GLY A 254 -24.26 -19.15 -8.23
C GLY A 254 -25.15 -18.74 -7.07
N LEU A 255 -24.78 -19.15 -5.85
CA LEU A 255 -25.38 -18.73 -4.59
C LEU A 255 -24.29 -18.25 -3.62
N ILE A 256 -24.59 -17.20 -2.88
CA ILE A 256 -23.83 -16.77 -1.71
C ILE A 256 -24.68 -17.08 -0.49
N VAL A 257 -24.12 -17.82 0.46
CA VAL A 257 -24.83 -18.34 1.64
C VAL A 257 -24.15 -17.85 2.91
N THR A 258 -24.90 -17.24 3.82
CA THR A 258 -24.43 -16.96 5.19
C THR A 258 -25.23 -17.79 6.20
N GLY A 259 -24.71 -17.91 7.44
CA GLY A 259 -25.36 -18.68 8.52
C GLY A 259 -25.16 -20.20 8.45
N LEU A 260 -24.61 -20.73 7.35
CA LEU A 260 -24.24 -22.14 7.20
C LEU A 260 -22.77 -22.25 6.78
N ASP A 261 -22.04 -23.20 7.38
CA ASP A 261 -20.67 -23.49 6.95
C ASP A 261 -20.64 -24.40 5.71
N ALA A 262 -19.48 -24.44 5.05
CA ALA A 262 -19.29 -25.23 3.84
C ALA A 262 -19.54 -26.73 4.08
N ALA A 263 -19.20 -27.26 5.28
CA ALA A 263 -19.42 -28.65 5.62
C ALA A 263 -20.92 -29.00 5.66
N ARG A 264 -21.73 -28.13 6.27
CA ARG A 264 -23.18 -28.30 6.36
C ARG A 264 -23.84 -28.17 4.99
N ILE A 265 -23.40 -27.22 4.18
CA ILE A 265 -23.87 -27.04 2.79
C ILE A 265 -23.53 -28.28 1.96
N GLY A 266 -22.30 -28.81 2.06
CA GLY A 266 -21.88 -30.02 1.37
C GLY A 266 -22.69 -31.26 1.79
N ALA A 267 -22.98 -31.40 3.09
CA ALA A 267 -23.83 -32.48 3.59
C ALA A 267 -25.27 -32.42 3.05
N LEU A 268 -25.85 -31.21 2.96
CA LEU A 268 -27.17 -30.99 2.36
C LEU A 268 -27.18 -31.31 0.86
N ALA A 269 -26.14 -30.89 0.13
CA ALA A 269 -26.01 -31.20 -1.29
C ALA A 269 -25.92 -32.71 -1.53
N ALA A 270 -25.11 -33.41 -0.72
CA ALA A 270 -24.97 -34.87 -0.81
C ALA A 270 -26.27 -35.62 -0.50
N ALA A 271 -27.02 -35.18 0.52
CA ALA A 271 -28.29 -35.80 0.90
C ALA A 271 -29.37 -35.64 -0.19
N ASP A 272 -29.38 -34.50 -0.88
CA ASP A 272 -30.40 -34.16 -1.87
C ASP A 272 -29.96 -34.49 -3.31
N GLY A 273 -28.78 -35.11 -3.49
CA GLY A 273 -28.24 -35.47 -4.80
C GLY A 273 -27.97 -34.26 -5.71
N VAL A 274 -27.53 -33.15 -5.10
CA VAL A 274 -27.21 -31.90 -5.80
C VAL A 274 -25.72 -31.88 -6.14
N GLU A 275 -25.42 -31.78 -7.43
CA GLU A 275 -24.07 -31.58 -7.92
C GLU A 275 -23.57 -30.18 -7.58
N LEU A 276 -22.35 -30.08 -7.04
CA LEU A 276 -21.67 -28.81 -6.74
C LEU A 276 -20.47 -28.65 -7.67
N HIS A 277 -20.44 -27.57 -8.44
CA HIS A 277 -19.28 -27.15 -9.24
C HIS A 277 -18.29 -26.32 -8.42
N GLU A 278 -18.77 -25.64 -7.37
CA GLU A 278 -17.95 -24.85 -6.45
C GLU A 278 -18.58 -24.91 -5.06
N LEU A 279 -17.73 -25.09 -4.04
CA LEU A 279 -18.09 -24.97 -2.63
C LEU A 279 -16.88 -24.39 -1.91
N ALA A 280 -16.87 -23.06 -1.77
CA ALA A 280 -15.72 -22.35 -1.25
C ALA A 280 -16.15 -21.32 -0.20
N LEU A 281 -15.42 -21.25 0.90
CA LEU A 281 -15.56 -20.14 1.83
C LEU A 281 -15.03 -18.88 1.12
N ARG A 282 -15.87 -17.85 1.02
CA ARG A 282 -15.42 -16.55 0.54
C ARG A 282 -14.52 -15.96 1.62
N ARG A 283 -13.25 -15.76 1.27
CA ARG A 283 -12.32 -15.03 2.13
C ARG A 283 -12.56 -13.55 1.92
N THR A 284 -12.76 -12.80 3.01
CA THR A 284 -12.75 -11.34 2.98
C THR A 284 -11.39 -10.91 2.46
N SER A 285 -11.35 -10.17 1.36
CA SER A 285 -10.09 -9.63 0.85
C SER A 285 -9.61 -8.47 1.73
N LEU A 286 -8.32 -8.15 1.69
CA LEU A 286 -7.80 -6.95 2.35
C LEU A 286 -8.54 -5.67 1.90
N GLU A 287 -8.96 -5.64 0.64
CA GLU A 287 -9.73 -4.53 0.06
C GLU A 287 -11.12 -4.40 0.70
N GLU A 288 -11.87 -5.49 0.83
CA GLU A 288 -13.19 -5.49 1.45
C GLU A 288 -13.11 -5.09 2.92
N ALA A 289 -12.16 -5.66 3.67
CA ALA A 289 -11.86 -5.32 5.06
C ALA A 289 -11.53 -3.83 5.23
N PHE A 290 -10.69 -3.29 4.35
CA PHE A 290 -10.34 -1.87 4.36
C PHE A 290 -11.53 -0.98 4.05
N MET A 291 -12.34 -1.32 3.03
CA MET A 291 -13.52 -0.55 2.66
C MET A 291 -14.51 -0.46 3.81
N GLU A 292 -14.75 -1.56 4.53
CA GLU A 292 -15.61 -1.57 5.71
C GLU A 292 -15.10 -0.62 6.80
N LEU A 293 -13.81 -0.70 7.15
CA LEU A 293 -13.20 0.16 8.17
C LEU A 293 -13.09 1.64 7.77
N THR A 294 -13.06 1.92 6.47
CA THR A 294 -12.91 3.28 5.94
C THR A 294 -14.21 3.86 5.38
N ARG A 295 -15.35 3.17 5.44
CA ARG A 295 -16.67 3.64 4.95
C ARG A 295 -16.99 5.07 5.40
N ASP A 296 -16.95 5.31 6.71
CA ASP A 296 -17.20 6.64 7.27
C ASP A 296 -16.23 7.68 6.70
N SER A 297 -14.95 7.31 6.57
CA SER A 297 -13.90 8.19 6.08
C SER A 297 -14.01 8.56 4.59
N ILE A 298 -14.50 7.62 3.77
CA ILE A 298 -14.68 7.76 2.33
C ILE A 298 -15.93 8.60 2.01
N GLU A 299 -17.06 8.37 2.70
CA GLU A 299 -18.32 9.09 2.47
C GLU A 299 -18.16 10.61 2.70
N TYR A 300 -17.38 11.00 3.71
CA TYR A 300 -17.09 12.42 3.98
C TYR A 300 -16.16 13.06 2.95
N SER A 301 -15.20 12.30 2.41
CA SER A 301 -14.29 12.80 1.35
C SER A 301 -15.05 13.05 0.05
N ALA A 302 -16.03 12.21 -0.28
CA ALA A 302 -16.93 12.40 -1.41
C ALA A 302 -17.82 13.65 -1.24
N GLN A 303 -18.36 13.88 -0.03
CA GLN A 303 -19.13 15.09 0.28
C GLN A 303 -18.28 16.37 0.19
N LYS A 304 -17.03 16.35 0.65
CA LYS A 304 -16.12 17.51 0.59
C LYS A 304 -15.65 17.81 -0.84
N ALA A 305 -15.38 16.78 -1.65
CA ALA A 305 -15.05 16.93 -3.06
C ALA A 305 -16.25 17.46 -3.87
N SER A 306 -17.48 17.05 -3.52
CA SER A 306 -18.71 17.63 -4.08
C SER A 306 -18.86 19.10 -3.69
N ALA A 307 -18.69 19.43 -2.41
CA ALA A 307 -18.79 20.80 -1.91
C ALA A 307 -17.72 21.74 -2.52
N ALA A 308 -16.49 21.26 -2.69
CA ALA A 308 -15.40 22.02 -3.33
C ALA A 308 -15.61 22.23 -4.84
N ARG A 309 -16.25 21.26 -5.53
CA ARG A 309 -16.64 21.40 -6.95
C ARG A 309 -17.81 22.38 -7.12
N ASP A 310 -18.75 22.41 -6.19
CA ASP A 310 -19.89 23.33 -6.20
C ASP A 310 -19.47 24.77 -5.86
N SER A 311 -18.48 24.97 -4.99
CA SER A 311 -17.90 26.29 -4.74
C SER A 311 -17.11 26.82 -5.94
N ALA A 312 -16.31 25.97 -6.59
CA ALA A 312 -15.54 26.36 -7.79
C ALA A 312 -16.45 26.73 -8.97
N ARG A 313 -17.59 26.03 -9.16
CA ARG A 313 -18.60 26.36 -10.19
C ARG A 313 -19.31 27.69 -9.95
N LYS A 314 -19.48 28.11 -8.68
CA LYS A 314 -20.10 29.40 -8.34
C LYS A 314 -19.16 30.58 -8.55
N GLU A 315 -17.84 30.37 -8.50
CA GLU A 315 -16.84 31.40 -8.79
C GLU A 315 -16.58 31.61 -10.29
N THR A 316 -16.79 30.59 -11.14
CA THR A 316 -16.63 30.75 -12.60
C THR A 316 -17.87 31.32 -13.30
N ALA A 317 -18.97 31.53 -12.56
CA ALA A 317 -20.23 32.05 -13.07
C ALA A 317 -20.51 33.53 -12.66
N ARG A 318 -19.49 34.23 -12.16
CA ARG A 318 -19.47 35.68 -11.92
C ARG A 318 -18.40 36.33 -12.78
#